data_AF-A0A3M1LEC1-F1
#
_entry.id   AF-A0A3M1LEC1-F1
#
_cell.length_a   1.000
_cell.length_b   1.000
_cell.length_c   1.000
_cell.angle_alpha   90.00
_cell.angle_beta   90.00
_cell.angle_gamma   90.00
#
_symmetry.space_group_name_H-M   'P 1'
#
loop_
_entity.id
_entity.type
_entity.pdbx_description
1 polymer ?
#
loop_
_entity_poly.entity_id
_entity_poly.type
_entity_poly.pdbx_seq_one_letter_code
_entity_poly.pdbx_strand_id
1 'polypeptide(L)' 'AFVSTTFYPSEGAPEPLKAAFSINPLTYVVDIIRAGLFNISYPFLYIEMALLTLVSIIVFFIATYLLTRLDV' A
#
# COMPACT_ATOMS: atom_id res chain seq x y z
N ALA A 1 -3.67 6.02 -11.72
CA ALA A 1 -4.94 5.29 -11.85
C ALA A 1 -5.31 4.72 -10.48
N PHE A 2 -6.54 4.95 -10.00
CA PHE A 2 -7.01 4.64 -8.64
C PHE A 2 -7.32 3.16 -8.45
N VAL A 3 -6.28 2.32 -8.49
CA VAL A 3 -6.35 0.88 -8.23
C VAL A 3 -6.20 0.66 -6.72
N SER A 4 -7.11 1.22 -5.92
CA SER A 4 -7.10 1.08 -4.45
C SER A 4 -8.49 0.71 -3.95
N THR A 5 -8.53 -0.06 -2.86
CA THR A 5 -9.76 -0.53 -2.21
C THR A 5 -10.68 0.59 -1.73
N THR A 6 -10.22 1.85 -1.72
CA THR A 6 -11.09 3.02 -1.51
C THR A 6 -12.20 3.12 -2.56
N PHE A 7 -11.87 2.87 -3.83
CA PHE A 7 -12.81 3.06 -4.95
C PHE A 7 -13.40 1.75 -5.46
N TYR A 8 -12.68 0.64 -5.28
CA TYR A 8 -13.11 -0.69 -5.71
C TYR A 8 -12.89 -1.68 -4.56
N PRO A 9 -13.93 -2.07 -3.81
CA PRO A 9 -13.77 -3.07 -2.76
C PRO A 9 -13.17 -4.35 -3.37
N SER A 10 -12.15 -4.89 -2.70
CA SER A 10 -11.52 -6.15 -3.12
C SER A 10 -12.50 -7.33 -3.03
N GLU A 11 -13.49 -7.22 -2.15
CA GLU A 11 -14.64 -8.12 -2.04
C GLU A 11 -15.52 -8.03 -3.30
N GLY A 12 -15.52 -9.09 -4.11
CA GLY A 12 -16.28 -9.17 -5.36
C GLY A 12 -15.51 -8.79 -6.63
N ALA A 13 -14.26 -8.34 -6.52
CA ALA A 13 -13.44 -8.06 -7.70
C ALA A 13 -12.99 -9.36 -8.43
N PRO A 14 -12.88 -9.34 -9.78
CA PRO A 14 -12.24 -10.42 -10.55
C PRO A 14 -10.83 -10.74 -10.04
N GLU A 15 -10.41 -12.02 -10.11
CA GLU A 15 -9.12 -12.47 -9.58
C GLU A 15 -7.90 -11.64 -10.03
N PRO A 16 -7.78 -11.23 -11.31
CA PRO A 16 -6.65 -10.40 -11.75
C PRO A 16 -6.58 -9.05 -11.04
N LEU A 17 -7.75 -8.46 -10.72
CA LEU A 17 -7.83 -7.18 -10.03
C LEU A 17 -7.53 -7.31 -8.54
N LYS A 18 -7.95 -8.41 -7.92
CA LYS A 18 -7.56 -8.72 -6.53
C LYS A 18 -6.04 -8.82 -6.37
N ALA A 19 -5.38 -9.50 -7.31
CA ALA A 19 -3.92 -9.59 -7.33
C ALA A 19 -3.25 -8.22 -7.57
N ALA A 20 -3.83 -7.38 -8.43
CA ALA A 20 -3.31 -6.03 -8.64
C ALA A 20 -3.46 -5.16 -7.37
N PHE A 21 -4.59 -5.26 -6.66
CA PHE A 21 -4.81 -4.53 -5.41
C PHE A 21 -3.87 -4.99 -4.31
N SER A 22 -3.56 -6.28 -4.21
CA SER A 22 -2.66 -6.79 -3.18
C SER A 22 -1.20 -6.40 -3.38
N ILE A 23 -0.79 -6.00 -4.59
CA ILE A 23 0.57 -5.50 -4.85
C ILE A 23 0.66 -3.99 -4.61
N ASN A 24 -0.46 -3.26 -4.70
CA ASN A 24 -0.44 -1.82 -4.63
C ASN A 24 -0.27 -1.33 -3.17
N PRO A 25 0.81 -0.61 -2.83
CA PRO A 25 1.01 -0.07 -1.48
C PRO A 25 -0.08 0.93 -1.06
N LEU A 26 -0.77 1.55 -2.01
CA LEU A 26 -1.91 2.45 -1.73
C LEU A 26 -3.13 1.70 -1.18
N THR A 27 -3.23 0.38 -1.38
CA THR A 27 -4.26 -0.45 -0.76
C THR A 27 -4.03 -0.52 0.75
N TYR A 28 -2.80 -0.81 1.17
CA TYR A 28 -2.45 -0.92 2.60
C TYR A 28 -2.65 0.38 3.36
N VAL A 29 -2.32 1.53 2.77
CA VAL A 29 -2.58 2.85 3.40
C VAL A 29 -4.05 2.99 3.76
N VAL A 30 -4.93 2.66 2.81
CA VAL A 30 -6.38 2.80 2.96
C VAL A 30 -6.90 1.81 3.99
N ASP A 31 -6.44 0.56 3.93
CA ASP A 31 -6.91 -0.50 4.81
C ASP A 31 -6.45 -0.25 6.27
N ILE A 32 -5.23 0.26 6.49
CA ILE A 32 -4.73 0.68 7.81
C ILE A 32 -5.49 1.89 8.35
N ILE A 33 -5.74 2.92 7.52
CA ILE A 33 -6.53 4.08 7.93
C ILE A 33 -7.95 3.65 8.30
N ARG A 34 -8.58 2.78 7.50
CA ARG A 34 -9.92 2.24 7.77
C ARG A 34 -9.93 1.48 9.10
N ALA A 35 -8.96 0.60 9.32
CA ALA A 35 -8.79 -0.14 10.56
C ALA A 35 -8.67 0.78 11.77
N GLY A 36 -7.86 1.84 11.67
CA GLY A 36 -7.68 2.84 12.73
C GLY A 36 -8.96 3.65 13.00
N LEU A 37 -9.65 4.11 11.95
CA LEU A 37 -10.87 4.90 12.09
C LEU A 37 -12.02 4.13 12.74
N PHE A 38 -12.17 2.85 12.42
CA PHE A 38 -13.24 2.01 12.96
C PHE A 38 -12.80 1.18 14.18
N ASN A 39 -11.56 1.34 14.66
CA ASN A 39 -10.97 0.53 15.72
C ASN A 39 -11.12 -0.99 15.46
N ILE A 40 -10.94 -1.39 14.20
CA ILE A 40 -11.03 -2.78 13.75
C ILE A 40 -9.62 -3.35 13.66
N SER A 41 -9.42 -4.55 14.21
CA SER A 41 -8.21 -5.33 14.03
C SER A 41 -8.53 -6.64 13.31
N TYR A 42 -7.75 -6.96 12.28
CA TYR A 42 -7.86 -8.20 11.52
C TYR A 42 -6.46 -8.83 11.34
N PRO A 43 -6.37 -10.14 11.04
CA PRO A 43 -5.11 -10.89 11.11
C PRO A 43 -3.95 -10.33 10.28
N PHE A 44 -4.24 -9.65 9.16
CA PHE A 44 -3.23 -9.15 8.22
C PHE A 44 -2.81 -7.69 8.47
N LEU A 45 -3.48 -6.94 9.34
CA LEU A 45 -3.24 -5.51 9.56
C LEU A 45 -1.76 -5.20 9.84
N TYR A 46 -1.15 -5.93 10.77
CA TYR A 46 0.25 -5.71 11.14
C TYR A 46 1.24 -6.07 10.02
N ILE A 47 0.89 -7.05 9.18
CA ILE A 47 1.70 -7.44 8.01
C ILE A 47 1.63 -6.33 6.96
N GLU A 48 0.45 -5.78 6.70
CA GLU A 48 0.28 -4.65 5.78
C GLU A 48 1.04 -3.40 6.26
N MET A 49 1.02 -3.11 7.57
CA MET A 49 1.81 -2.02 8.16
C MET A 49 3.33 -2.24 7.98
N ALA A 50 3.81 -3.45 8.22
CA ALA A 50 5.22 -3.79 8.06
C ALA A 50 5.66 -3.69 6.59
N LEU A 51 4.85 -4.22 5.66
CA LEU A 51 5.13 -4.19 4.24
C LEU A 51 5.11 -2.76 3.69
N LEU A 52 4.13 -1.95 4.08
CA LEU A 52 4.05 -0.53 3.71
C LEU A 52 5.28 0.24 4.19
N THR A 53 5.71 -0.01 5.43
CA THR A 53 6.93 0.60 6.00
C THR A 53 8.16 0.21 5.20
N LEU A 54 8.33 -1.08 4.91
CA LEU A 54 9.46 -1.60 4.14
C LEU A 54 9.53 -1.00 2.73
N VAL A 55 8.40 -0.99 2.01
CA VAL A 55 8.31 -0.41 0.66
C VAL A 55 8.61 1.08 0.69
N SER A 56 8.09 1.81 1.68
CA SER A 56 8.34 3.24 1.83
C SER A 56 9.83 3.54 2.05
N ILE A 57 10.51 2.75 2.88
CA ILE A 57 11.95 2.87 3.11
C ILE A 57 12.72 2.64 1.80
N ILE A 58 12.41 1.58 1.06
CA ILE A 58 13.08 1.26 -0.21
C ILE A 58 12.91 2.39 -1.22
N VAL A 59 11.67 2.86 -1.42
CA VAL A 59 11.39 3.95 -2.37
C VAL A 59 12.06 5.25 -1.92
N PHE A 60 12.09 5.55 -0.63
CA PHE A 60 12.77 6.71 -0.08
C PHE A 60 14.28 6.69 -0.38
N PHE A 61 14.94 5.56 -0.18
CA PHE A 61 16.36 5.41 -0.50
C PHE A 61 16.62 5.52 -2.00
N ILE A 62 15.78 4.90 -2.84
CA ILE A 62 15.88 5.02 -4.30
C ILE A 62 15.72 6.48 -4.73
N ALA A 63 14.70 7.18 -4.22
CA ALA A 63 14.45 8.58 -4.55
C ALA A 63 15.63 9.47 -4.12
N THR A 64 16.16 9.26 -2.92
CA THR A 64 17.33 9.98 -2.41
C THR A 64 18.54 9.75 -3.32
N TYR A 65 18.80 8.49 -3.70
CA TYR A 65 19.90 8.16 -4.61
C TYR A 65 19.72 8.76 -6.00
N LEU A 66 18.50 8.78 -6.54
CA LEU A 66 18.23 9.39 -7.84
C LEU A 66 18.39 10.92 -7.81
N LEU A 67 17.99 11.57 -6.71
CA LEU A 67 18.21 13.01 -6.52
C LEU A 67 19.70 13.35 -6.48
N THR A 68 20.51 12.59 -5.74
CA THR A 68 21.97 12.85 -5.70
C THR A 68 22.67 12.62 -7.05
N ARG A 69 22.06 11.86 -7.97
CA ARG A 69 22.56 11.65 -9.34
C ARG A 69 22.07 12.69 -10.34
N LEU A 70 21.03 13.45 -10.01
CA LEU A 70 20.49 14.52 -10.87
C LEU A 70 21.33 15.80 -10.77
N ASP A 71 21.89 16.06 -9.59
CA ASP A 71 22.69 17.26 -9.30
C ASP A 71 24.18 17.13 -9.70
N VAL A 72 24.59 16.01 -10.31
CA VAL A 72 25.95 15.75 -10.82
C VAL A 72 25.92 15.64 -12.34
#